data_AF-A0A9D8SZJ0-F1
#
_entry.id   AF-A0A9D8SZJ0-F1
#
_cell.length_a   1.000
_cell.length_b   1.000
_cell.length_c   1.000
_cell.angle_alpha   90.00
_cell.angle_beta   90.00
_cell.angle_gamma   90.00
#
_symmetry.space_group_name_H-M   'P 1'
#
loop_
_entity.id
_entity.type
_entity.pdbx_description
1 polymer ?
#
loop_
_entity_poly.entity_id
_entity_poly.type
_entity_poly.pdbx_seq_one_letter_code
_entity_poly.pdbx_strand_id
1 'polypeptide(L)' 'MKTIFLVGYMGCGKSSLGRALAEQLGCEFIDLDNYIEQQAQQTIPSLFETRGEEAFRLLERSCLAEMAGRQNVVVATGG' A
#
# COMPACT_ATOMS: atom_id res chain seq x y z
N MET A 1 -11.03 -5.91 -14.36
CA MET A 1 -10.54 -6.80 -13.28
C MET A 1 -10.66 -6.07 -11.95
N LYS A 2 -11.01 -6.77 -10.86
CA LYS A 2 -11.05 -6.16 -9.52
C LYS A 2 -9.62 -5.96 -8.99
N THR A 3 -9.47 -5.05 -8.02
CA THR A 3 -8.20 -4.85 -7.30
C THR A 3 -7.84 -6.10 -6.50
N ILE A 4 -6.55 -6.47 -6.52
CA ILE A 4 -5.98 -7.58 -5.76
C ILE A 4 -5.15 -7.01 -4.62
N PHE A 5 -5.41 -7.41 -3.38
CA PHE A 5 -4.62 -7.03 -2.22
C PHE A 5 -3.73 -8.19 -1.77
N LEU A 6 -2.44 -7.92 -1.59
CA LEU A 6 -1.47 -8.85 -1.03
C LEU A 6 -1.23 -8.48 0.43
N VAL A 7 -1.59 -9.38 1.33
CA VAL A 7 -1.46 -9.23 2.79
C VAL A 7 -0.43 -10.21 3.35
N GLY A 8 0.26 -9.80 4.40
CA GLY A 8 1.31 -10.59 5.05
C GLY A 8 2.34 -9.72 5.75
N TYR A 9 3.24 -10.32 6.51
CA TYR A 9 4.27 -9.59 7.26
C TYR A 9 5.25 -8.83 6.37
N MET A 10 5.94 -7.83 6.93
CA MET A 10 7.08 -7.18 6.27
C MET A 10 8.13 -8.23 5.87
N GLY A 11 8.77 -8.06 4.71
CA GLY A 11 9.81 -8.98 4.22
C GLY A 11 9.33 -10.32 3.64
N CYS A 12 8.03 -10.65 3.65
CA CYS A 12 7.52 -11.90 3.06
C CYS A 12 7.41 -11.90 1.52
N GLY A 13 7.92 -10.86 0.85
CA GLY A 13 8.00 -10.77 -0.61
C GLY A 13 6.78 -10.15 -1.31
N LYS A 14 5.87 -9.48 -0.60
CA LYS A 14 4.64 -8.88 -1.18
C LYS A 14 4.93 -7.96 -2.36
N SER A 15 5.87 -7.02 -2.22
CA SER A 15 6.19 -6.07 -3.28
C SER A 15 6.87 -6.76 -4.47
N SER A 16 7.71 -7.77 -4.24
CA SER A 16 8.35 -8.56 -5.30
C SER A 16 7.33 -9.38 -6.10
N LEU A 17 6.46 -10.12 -5.39
CA LEU A 17 5.39 -10.91 -6.02
C LEU A 17 4.38 -10.00 -6.72
N GLY A 18 3.99 -8.91 -6.08
CA GLY A 18 2.98 -7.99 -6.61
C GLY A 18 3.39 -7.33 -7.92
N ARG A 19 4.65 -6.93 -8.07
CA ARG A 19 5.16 -6.40 -9.36
C ARG A 19 5.09 -7.45 -10.46
N ALA A 20 5.60 -8.65 -10.21
CA ALA A 20 5.57 -9.74 -11.19
C ALA A 20 4.13 -10.12 -11.57
N LEU A 21 3.22 -10.18 -10.59
CA LEU A 21 1.80 -10.45 -10.82
C LEU A 21 1.15 -9.33 -11.65
N ALA A 22 1.43 -8.07 -11.33
CA ALA A 22 0.86 -6.93 -12.04
C ALA A 22 1.31 -6.90 -13.51
N GLU A 23 2.59 -7.16 -13.77
CA GLU A 23 3.16 -7.28 -15.12
C GLU A 23 2.46 -8.40 -15.91
N GLN A 24 2.29 -9.59 -15.32
CA GLN A 24 1.62 -10.71 -15.98
C GLN A 24 0.14 -10.45 -16.28
N LEU A 25 -0.53 -9.68 -15.41
CA LEU A 25 -1.94 -9.31 -15.57
C LEU A 25 -2.13 -8.04 -16.42
N GLY A 26 -1.05 -7.37 -16.85
CA GLY A 26 -1.10 -6.12 -17.59
C GLY A 26 -1.79 -4.99 -16.82
N CYS A 27 -1.52 -4.90 -15.52
CA CYS A 27 -2.20 -3.97 -14.60
C CYS A 27 -1.21 -3.19 -13.74
N GLU A 28 -1.70 -2.18 -13.01
CA GLU A 28 -0.84 -1.33 -12.18
C GLU A 28 -0.41 -2.07 -10.89
N PHE A 29 0.82 -1.84 -10.45
CA PHE A 29 1.28 -2.26 -9.12
C PHE A 29 1.41 -1.04 -8.21
N ILE A 30 0.85 -1.14 -7.00
CA ILE A 30 0.97 -0.12 -5.95
C ILE A 30 1.51 -0.78 -4.67
N ASP A 31 2.53 -0.15 -4.08
CA ASP A 31 2.96 -0.43 -2.72
C ASP A 31 2.29 0.60 -1.78
N LEU A 32 1.47 0.10 -0.84
CA LEU A 32 0.63 0.96 -0.01
C LEU A 32 1.47 1.86 0.92
N ASP A 33 2.60 1.36 1.42
CA ASP A 33 3.46 2.14 2.31
C ASP A 33 4.04 3.34 1.56
N ASN A 34 4.55 3.12 0.35
CA ASN A 34 5.02 4.20 -0.52
C ASN A 34 3.89 5.19 -0.86
N TYR A 35 2.67 4.69 -1.08
CA TYR A 35 1.51 5.53 -1.35
C TYR A 35 1.16 6.41 -0.14
N ILE A 36 1.19 5.86 1.07
CA ILE A 36 0.98 6.60 2.31
C ILE A 36 2.03 7.71 2.47
N GLU A 37 3.31 7.41 2.22
CA GLU A 37 4.38 8.42 2.30
C GLU A 37 4.19 9.56 1.30
N GLN A 38 3.75 9.23 0.09
CA GLN A 38 3.42 10.23 -0.93
C GLN A 38 2.24 11.11 -0.52
N GLN A 39 1.18 10.53 0.05
CA GLN A 39 0.02 11.30 0.53
C GLN A 39 0.37 12.17 1.74
N ALA A 40 1.22 11.67 2.64
CA ALA A 40 1.65 12.40 3.83
C ALA A 40 2.73 13.46 3.55
N GLN A 41 3.42 13.37 2.41
CA GLN A 41 4.65 14.11 2.13
C GLN A 41 5.71 13.93 3.24
N GLN A 42 5.72 12.76 3.86
CA GLN A 42 6.55 12.40 5.02
C GLN A 42 6.80 10.89 4.97
N THR A 43 7.96 10.44 5.47
CA THR A 43 8.21 9.00 5.62
C THR A 43 7.34 8.40 6.73
N ILE A 44 7.08 7.10 6.69
CA ILE A 44 6.33 6.41 7.76
C ILE A 44 7.01 6.63 9.12
N PRO A 45 8.33 6.43 9.30
CA PRO A 45 8.99 6.73 10.57
C PRO A 45 8.74 8.17 11.05
N SER A 46 8.84 9.16 10.15
CA SER A 46 8.58 10.56 10.49
C SER A 46 7.11 10.79 10.91
N LEU A 47 6.17 10.09 10.27
CA LEU A 47 4.75 10.16 10.61
C LEU A 47 4.49 9.60 12.03
N PHE A 48 5.11 8.46 12.35
CA PHE A 48 5.03 7.87 13.69
C PHE A 48 5.65 8.80 14.75
N GLU A 49 6.80 9.40 14.48
CA GLU A 49 7.47 10.33 15.40
C GLU A 49 6.68 11.62 15.63
N THR A 50 6.10 12.20 14.57
CA THR A 50 5.46 13.52 14.63
C THR A 50 3.96 13.48 14.94
N ARG A 51 3.27 12.40 14.59
CA ARG A 51 1.80 12.28 14.70
C ARG A 51 1.34 11.04 15.47
N GLY A 52 2.24 10.10 15.75
CA GLY A 52 1.93 8.84 16.45
C GLY A 52 1.31 7.77 15.55
N GLU A 53 1.26 6.55 16.08
CA GLU A 53 0.73 5.38 15.36
C GLU A 53 -0.75 5.53 15.01
N GLU A 54 -1.56 6.14 15.87
CA GLU A 54 -3.00 6.27 15.61
C GLU A 54 -3.28 7.09 14.33
N ALA A 55 -2.55 8.19 14.14
CA ALA A 55 -2.65 9.00 12.93
C ALA A 55 -2.19 8.23 11.68
N PHE A 56 -1.14 7.41 11.81
CA PHE A 56 -0.71 6.51 10.74
C PHE A 56 -1.82 5.52 10.36
N ARG A 57 -2.44 4.84 11.35
CA ARG A 57 -3.50 3.85 11.10
C ARG A 57 -4.74 4.47 10.45
N LEU A 58 -5.09 5.71 10.82
CA LEU A 58 -6.18 6.44 10.18
C LEU A 58 -5.88 6.77 8.71
N LEU A 59 -4.63 7.17 8.42
CA LEU A 59 -4.20 7.44 7.05
C LEU A 59 -4.12 6.16 6.21
N GLU A 60 -3.52 5.10 6.76
CA GLU A 60 -3.45 3.77 6.15
C GLU A 60 -4.84 3.26 5.76
N ARG A 61 -5.81 3.35 6.67
CA ARG A 61 -7.20 2.98 6.41
C ARG A 61 -7.83 3.80 5.28
N SER A 62 -7.55 5.10 5.23
CA SER A 62 -8.07 5.99 4.19
C SER A 62 -7.48 5.65 2.82
N CYS A 63 -6.16 5.40 2.74
CA CYS A 63 -5.49 4.96 1.53
C CYS A 63 -6.00 3.59 1.05
N LEU A 64 -6.22 2.62 1.96
CA LEU A 64 -6.83 1.34 1.62
C LEU A 64 -8.23 1.49 1.01
N ALA A 65 -9.06 2.35 1.60
CA ALA A 65 -10.41 2.62 1.08
C ALA A 65 -10.36 3.24 -0.32
N GLU A 66 -9.41 4.13 -0.59
CA GLU A 66 -9.21 4.69 -1.92
C GLU A 66 -8.80 3.61 -2.94
N MET A 67 -7.86 2.73 -2.59
CA MET A 67 -7.42 1.63 -3.46
C MET A 67 -8.55 0.62 -3.73
N ALA A 68 -9.44 0.40 -2.76
CA ALA A 68 -10.59 -0.47 -2.92
C ALA A 68 -11.60 0.06 -3.96
N GLY A 69 -11.60 1.37 -4.24
CA GLY A 69 -12.39 1.99 -5.30
C GLY A 69 -11.79 1.88 -6.71
N ARG A 70 -10.51 1.48 -6.82
CA ARG A 70 -9.82 1.33 -8.11
C ARG A 70 -10.18 0.00 -8.79
N GLN A 71 -9.75 -0.14 -10.05
CA GLN A 71 -9.87 -1.36 -10.83
C GLN A 71 -8.56 -1.62 -11.57
N ASN A 72 -8.26 -2.90 -11.86
CA ASN A 72 -7.03 -3.31 -12.54
C ASN A 72 -5.75 -2.85 -11.81
N VAL A 73 -5.68 -3.11 -10.50
CA VAL A 73 -4.51 -2.80 -9.67
C VAL A 73 -4.17 -3.98 -8.77
N VAL A 74 -2.88 -4.26 -8.60
CA VAL A 74 -2.34 -5.12 -7.54
C VAL A 74 -1.73 -4.23 -6.47
N VAL A 75 -2.17 -4.40 -5.23
CA VAL A 75 -1.74 -3.59 -4.08
C VAL A 75 -1.02 -4.48 -3.09
N ALA A 76 0.25 -4.17 -2.79
CA ALA A 76 0.94 -4.72 -1.63
C ALA A 76 0.61 -3.86 -0.41
N THR A 77 0.01 -4.45 0.63
CA THR A 77 -0.26 -3.72 1.89
C THR A 77 0.99 -3.58 2.74
N GLY A 78 0.93 -2.72 3.76
CA GLY A 78 1.89 -2.73 4.86
C GLY A 78 1.86 -4.06 5.64
N GLY A 79 2.82 -4.21 6.57
CA GLY A 79 2.98 -5.37 7.45
C GLY A 79 3.16 -4.98 8.90
#